data_AF-A0A8C5P3S6-F1
#
_entry.id   AF-A0A8C5P3S6-F1
#
_cell.length_a   1.000
_cell.length_b   1.000
_cell.length_c   1.000
_cell.angle_alpha   90.00
_cell.angle_beta   90.00
_cell.angle_gamma   90.00
#
_symmetry.space_group_name_H-M   'P 1'
#
loop_
_entity.id
_entity.type
_entity.pdbx_description
1 polymer ?
#
loop_
_entity_poly.entity_id
_entity_poly.type
_entity_poly.pdbx_seq_one_letter_code
_entity_poly.pdbx_strand_id
1 'polypeptide(L)'
;LQARCCLNQNGTILGLDLQNCSLKDPGPNFTQAHTAVVIDLQANPLKNDLANTFRGFTQLQTLVLPPDAICPGGITAWENVTSFVDSQICQGQKDLCNSTRDPEICPENGSCVADGPGLLQCVCTDGFHGYKCMRQ
;
A
#
# COMPACT_ATOMS: atom_id res chain seq x y z
N LEU A 1 -16.48 21.61 0.45
CA LEU A 1 -15.56 20.44 0.53
C LEU A 1 -14.29 20.80 -0.25
N GLN A 2 -13.22 21.24 0.41
CA GLN A 2 -11.99 21.63 -0.31
C GLN A 2 -10.68 21.32 0.45
N ALA A 3 -10.74 20.54 1.54
CA ALA A 3 -9.59 20.30 2.44
C ALA A 3 -9.33 18.81 2.75
N ARG A 4 -9.83 17.90 1.90
CA ARG A 4 -9.70 16.44 2.09
C ARG A 4 -8.53 15.80 1.33
N CYS A 5 -7.77 16.60 0.58
CA CYS A 5 -6.61 16.16 -0.18
C CYS A 5 -5.49 17.17 -0.01
N CYS A 6 -4.28 16.69 0.27
CA CYS A 6 -3.06 17.48 0.36
C CYS A 6 -2.14 17.09 -0.79
N LEU A 7 -1.60 18.09 -1.49
CA LEU A 7 -0.68 17.89 -2.61
C LEU A 7 0.73 18.33 -2.21
N ASN A 8 1.75 17.69 -2.77
CA ASN A 8 3.12 18.20 -2.70
C ASN A 8 3.38 19.29 -3.76
N GLN A 9 4.61 19.81 -3.80
CA GLN A 9 5.02 20.85 -4.75
C GLN A 9 4.89 20.44 -6.24
N ASN A 10 4.90 19.13 -6.51
CA ASN A 10 4.76 18.57 -7.85
C ASN A 10 3.29 18.29 -8.22
N GLY A 11 2.35 18.62 -7.33
CA GLY A 11 0.92 18.39 -7.55
C GLY A 11 0.48 16.93 -7.35
N THR A 12 1.33 16.06 -6.81
CA THR A 12 0.94 14.67 -6.48
C THR A 12 0.34 14.58 -5.09
N ILE A 13 -0.51 13.59 -4.85
CA ILE A 13 -1.22 13.42 -3.59
C ILE A 13 -0.22 13.01 -2.50
N LEU A 14 -0.10 13.83 -1.47
CA LEU A 14 0.67 13.56 -0.25
C LEU A 14 -0.21 12.95 0.84
N GLY A 15 -1.45 13.44 0.96
CA GLY A 15 -2.37 13.01 2.01
C GLY A 15 -3.82 13.01 1.54
N LEU A 16 -4.60 12.04 2.01
CA LEU A 16 -5.99 11.87 1.61
C LEU A 16 -6.88 11.54 2.83
N ASP A 17 -7.87 12.37 3.08
CA ASP A 17 -8.88 12.17 4.12
C ASP A 17 -10.24 11.85 3.47
N LEU A 18 -10.61 10.56 3.51
CA LEU A 18 -11.90 10.05 3.07
C LEU A 18 -12.69 9.48 4.25
N GLN A 19 -12.45 9.96 5.46
CA GLN A 19 -13.17 9.49 6.64
C GLN A 19 -14.66 9.82 6.57
N ASN A 20 -15.49 8.93 7.11
CA ASN A 20 -16.93 9.12 7.25
C ASN A 20 -17.63 9.53 5.92
N CYS A 21 -17.25 8.88 4.83
CA CYS A 21 -17.84 9.08 3.51
C CYS A 21 -18.86 8.00 3.14
N SER A 22 -19.22 7.12 4.08
CA SER A 22 -20.07 5.94 3.85
C SER A 22 -19.55 5.01 2.75
N LEU A 23 -18.22 4.97 2.56
CA LEU A 23 -17.57 4.17 1.53
C LEU A 23 -17.59 2.69 1.91
N LYS A 24 -18.05 1.84 1.00
CA LYS A 24 -17.89 0.37 1.09
C LYS A 24 -16.62 -0.12 0.43
N ASP A 25 -16.09 0.70 -0.47
CA ASP A 25 -14.87 0.50 -1.23
C ASP A 25 -14.32 1.89 -1.62
N PRO A 26 -12.98 2.10 -1.66
CA PRO A 26 -12.40 3.39 -2.08
C PRO A 26 -12.65 3.76 -3.56
N GLY A 27 -13.03 2.79 -4.39
CA GLY A 27 -13.40 3.00 -5.78
C GLY A 27 -12.24 2.84 -6.78
N PRO A 28 -12.55 2.78 -8.09
CA PRO A 28 -11.57 2.44 -9.13
C PRO A 28 -10.47 3.47 -9.34
N ASN A 29 -10.71 4.74 -8.99
CA ASN A 29 -9.74 5.82 -9.14
C ASN A 29 -8.84 5.98 -7.92
N PHE A 30 -9.00 5.16 -6.87
CA PHE A 30 -8.22 5.29 -5.65
C PHE A 30 -6.70 5.16 -5.89
N THR A 31 -6.29 4.35 -6.87
CA THR A 31 -4.89 4.16 -7.28
C THR A 31 -4.20 5.45 -7.77
N GLN A 32 -4.95 6.50 -8.12
CA GLN A 32 -4.38 7.81 -8.41
C GLN A 32 -3.65 8.40 -7.19
N ALA A 33 -4.00 7.97 -5.98
CA ALA A 33 -3.36 8.37 -4.74
C ALA A 33 -2.17 7.48 -4.33
N HIS A 34 -1.60 6.65 -5.22
CA HIS A 34 -0.49 5.74 -4.90
C HIS A 34 0.77 6.42 -4.30
N THR A 35 0.93 7.74 -4.51
CA THR A 35 2.01 8.53 -3.90
C THR A 35 1.72 9.00 -2.48
N ALA A 36 0.51 8.76 -1.98
CA ALA A 36 0.09 9.25 -0.67
C ALA A 36 0.93 8.61 0.44
N VAL A 37 1.32 9.45 1.39
CA VAL A 37 2.08 9.10 2.59
C VAL A 37 1.13 8.89 3.77
N VAL A 38 0.01 9.62 3.79
CA VAL A 38 -1.04 9.49 4.82
C VAL A 38 -2.41 9.30 4.17
N ILE A 39 -3.15 8.30 4.65
CA ILE A 39 -4.55 8.08 4.23
C ILE A 39 -5.41 7.83 5.46
N ASP A 40 -6.54 8.53 5.54
CA ASP A 40 -7.57 8.30 6.55
C ASP A 40 -8.86 7.79 5.90
N LEU A 41 -9.24 6.56 6.25
CA LEU A 41 -10.45 5.87 5.83
C LEU A 41 -11.38 5.55 7.00
N GLN A 42 -11.14 6.09 8.20
CA GLN A 42 -11.91 5.75 9.39
C GLN A 42 -13.40 6.08 9.24
N ALA A 43 -14.23 5.47 10.09
CA ALA A 43 -15.69 5.66 10.08
C ALA A 43 -16.37 5.36 8.73
N ASN A 44 -15.82 4.43 7.93
CA ASN A 44 -16.43 3.92 6.72
C ASN A 44 -16.79 2.43 6.87
N PRO A 45 -17.88 1.94 6.24
CA PRO A 45 -18.25 0.52 6.24
C PRO A 45 -17.41 -0.30 5.21
N LEU A 46 -16.09 -0.24 5.31
CA LEU A 46 -15.16 -0.93 4.38
C LEU A 46 -15.14 -2.44 4.60
N LYS A 47 -14.73 -3.18 3.56
CA LYS A 47 -14.48 -4.63 3.64
C LYS A 47 -13.21 -4.95 4.44
N ASN A 48 -13.15 -6.14 5.03
CA ASN A 48 -12.02 -6.55 5.88
C ASN A 48 -10.68 -6.71 5.12
N ASP A 49 -10.71 -7.19 3.88
CA ASP A 49 -9.50 -7.36 3.07
C ASP A 49 -9.35 -6.23 2.05
N LEU A 50 -8.33 -5.40 2.26
CA LEU A 50 -7.97 -4.26 1.42
C LEU A 50 -6.60 -4.45 0.76
N ALA A 51 -5.96 -5.62 0.85
CA ALA A 51 -4.59 -5.82 0.39
C ALA A 51 -4.38 -5.38 -1.07
N ASN A 52 -5.26 -5.84 -1.98
CA ASN A 52 -5.20 -5.47 -3.39
C ASN A 52 -5.57 -4.00 -3.68
N THR A 53 -6.37 -3.38 -2.82
CA THR A 53 -6.77 -1.97 -2.95
C THR A 53 -5.58 -1.02 -2.83
N PHE A 54 -4.57 -1.42 -2.05
CA PHE A 54 -3.35 -0.66 -1.81
C PHE A 54 -2.16 -1.12 -2.65
N ARG A 55 -2.40 -1.89 -3.71
CA ARG A 55 -1.36 -2.25 -4.67
C ARG A 55 -0.73 -0.99 -5.28
N GLY A 56 0.60 -0.94 -5.33
CA GLY A 56 1.37 0.20 -5.80
C GLY A 56 1.54 1.36 -4.80
N PHE A 57 0.90 1.32 -3.63
CA PHE A 57 1.09 2.33 -2.58
C PHE A 57 2.34 2.03 -1.77
N THR A 58 3.52 2.32 -2.31
CA THR A 58 4.81 1.95 -1.72
C THR A 58 5.36 2.95 -0.69
N GLN A 59 4.65 4.05 -0.44
CA GLN A 59 5.14 5.19 0.37
C GLN A 59 4.29 5.48 1.61
N LEU A 60 3.34 4.60 1.95
CA LEU A 60 2.44 4.84 3.09
C LEU A 60 3.21 4.80 4.42
N GLN A 61 3.17 5.92 5.13
CA GLN A 61 3.69 6.01 6.49
C GLN A 61 2.59 5.87 7.53
N THR A 62 1.37 6.33 7.22
CA THR A 62 0.21 6.24 8.11
C THR A 62 -1.04 5.89 7.33
N LEU A 63 -1.69 4.80 7.72
CA LEU A 63 -3.01 4.41 7.21
C LEU A 63 -3.96 4.24 8.40
N VAL A 64 -5.05 5.00 8.41
CA VAL A 64 -6.10 4.90 9.42
C VAL A 64 -7.30 4.20 8.80
N LEU A 65 -7.75 3.13 9.44
CA LEU A 65 -8.82 2.26 8.97
C LEU A 65 -9.96 2.20 10.00
N PRO A 66 -11.17 1.81 9.59
CA PRO A 66 -12.23 1.36 10.49
C PRO A 66 -11.76 0.19 11.39
N PRO A 67 -12.39 -0.04 12.55
CA PRO A 67 -11.88 -0.97 13.55
C PRO A 67 -11.85 -2.43 13.06
N ASP A 68 -12.82 -2.81 12.22
CA ASP A 68 -12.95 -4.19 11.68
C ASP A 68 -12.05 -4.45 10.45
N ALA A 69 -11.51 -3.39 9.83
CA ALA A 69 -10.65 -3.53 8.66
C ALA A 69 -9.23 -3.87 9.07
N ILE A 70 -8.60 -4.82 8.37
CA ILE A 70 -7.23 -5.25 8.67
C ILE A 70 -6.25 -4.38 7.88
N CYS A 71 -5.14 -4.00 8.51
CA CYS A 71 -4.02 -3.39 7.80
C CYS A 71 -3.65 -4.22 6.55
N PRO A 72 -3.59 -3.61 5.35
CA PRO A 72 -3.17 -4.30 4.13
C PRO A 72 -1.84 -5.02 4.34
N GLY A 73 -1.75 -6.28 3.92
CA GLY A 73 -0.56 -7.12 4.16
C GLY A 73 -0.41 -7.65 5.59
N GLY A 74 -1.34 -7.35 6.50
CA GLY A 74 -1.34 -7.78 7.89
C GLY A 74 -0.22 -7.14 8.73
N ILE A 75 -0.07 -7.61 9.97
CA ILE A 75 0.89 -7.05 10.94
C ILE A 75 2.36 -7.11 10.47
N THR A 76 2.69 -8.02 9.55
CA THR A 76 4.06 -8.20 9.05
C THR A 76 4.47 -7.15 8.03
N ALA A 77 3.49 -6.46 7.42
CA ALA A 77 3.72 -5.42 6.42
C ALA A 77 4.00 -4.02 7.01
N TRP A 78 3.91 -3.87 8.34
CA TRP A 78 4.01 -2.58 9.02
C TRP A 78 4.97 -2.65 10.21
N GLU A 79 5.59 -1.53 10.56
CA GLU A 79 6.41 -1.40 11.77
C GLU A 79 5.55 -1.44 13.03
N ASN A 80 4.41 -0.75 13.01
CA ASN A 80 3.47 -0.75 14.12
C ASN A 80 2.03 -0.83 13.62
N VAL A 81 1.22 -1.64 14.32
CA VAL A 81 -0.23 -1.68 14.15
C VAL A 81 -0.86 -1.44 15.51
N THR A 82 -1.64 -0.37 15.64
CA THR A 82 -2.32 -0.01 16.89
C THR A 82 -3.82 -0.03 16.67
N SER A 83 -4.53 -0.80 17.49
CA SER A 83 -6.00 -0.90 17.45
C SER A 83 -6.62 -0.04 18.54
N PHE A 84 -7.59 0.78 18.16
CA PHE A 84 -8.45 1.55 19.04
C PHE A 84 -9.89 1.02 18.94
N VAL A 85 -10.80 1.59 19.74
CA VAL A 85 -12.23 1.18 19.73
C VAL A 85 -12.91 1.51 18.40
N ASP A 86 -12.50 2.62 17.77
CA ASP A 86 -13.13 3.20 16.58
C ASP A 86 -12.26 3.17 15.34
N SER A 87 -11.01 2.71 15.46
CA SER A 87 -10.04 2.77 14.38
C SER A 87 -8.92 1.75 14.53
N GLN A 88 -8.23 1.49 13.42
CA GLN A 88 -6.98 0.75 13.37
C GLN A 88 -5.95 1.59 12.63
N ILE A 89 -4.77 1.79 13.23
CA ILE A 89 -3.69 2.60 12.65
C ILE A 89 -2.53 1.69 12.27
N CYS A 90 -2.18 1.71 10.98
CA CYS A 90 -1.03 1.03 10.41
C CYS A 90 0.07 2.06 10.16
N GLN A 91 1.26 1.85 10.72
CA GLN A 91 2.36 2.82 10.66
C GLN A 91 3.66 2.20 10.18
N GLY A 92 4.36 2.94 9.31
CA GLY A 92 5.65 2.56 8.74
C GLY A 92 5.52 1.31 7.87
N GLN A 93 5.13 1.46 6.61
CA GLN A 93 5.14 0.35 5.68
C GLN A 93 6.54 -0.25 5.55
N LYS A 94 6.64 -1.57 5.66
CA LYS A 94 7.88 -2.32 5.45
C LYS A 94 8.08 -2.64 3.98
N ASP A 95 9.31 -2.49 3.51
CA ASP A 95 9.73 -3.00 2.21
C ASP A 95 10.07 -4.49 2.33
N LEU A 96 9.23 -5.34 1.75
CA LEU A 96 9.43 -6.80 1.72
C LEU A 96 10.72 -7.22 1.02
N CYS A 97 11.16 -6.48 0.00
CA CYS A 97 12.41 -6.80 -0.70
C CYS A 97 13.63 -6.64 0.22
N ASN A 98 13.54 -5.77 1.24
CA ASN A 98 14.59 -5.60 2.25
C ASN A 98 14.41 -6.51 3.48
N SER A 99 13.19 -7.02 3.69
CA SER A 99 12.80 -7.73 4.92
C SER A 99 13.08 -9.23 4.89
N THR A 100 13.14 -9.83 3.70
CA THR A 100 13.40 -11.26 3.54
C THR A 100 14.90 -11.49 3.32
N ARG A 101 15.57 -12.19 4.24
CA ARG A 101 16.95 -12.66 4.07
C ARG A 101 17.08 -13.82 3.06
N ASP A 102 16.04 -14.07 2.28
CA ASP A 102 15.95 -15.19 1.35
C ASP A 102 16.50 -14.75 -0.02
N PRO A 103 17.62 -15.35 -0.49
CA PRO A 103 18.20 -15.01 -1.78
C PRO A 103 17.30 -15.34 -2.99
N GLU A 104 16.22 -16.12 -2.81
CA GLU A 104 15.40 -16.66 -3.92
C GLU A 104 14.03 -15.98 -4.12
N ILE A 105 13.84 -14.73 -3.71
CA ILE A 105 12.54 -14.02 -3.93
C ILE A 105 12.24 -13.87 -5.43
N CYS A 106 13.26 -13.58 -6.23
CA CYS A 106 13.14 -13.34 -7.67
C CYS A 106 14.06 -14.26 -8.47
N PRO A 107 13.73 -14.55 -9.74
CA PRO A 107 14.62 -15.30 -10.63
C PRO A 107 15.97 -14.56 -10.81
N GLU A 108 17.00 -15.27 -11.28
CA GLU A 108 18.38 -14.76 -11.41
C GLU A 108 18.49 -13.39 -12.10
N ASN A 109 17.68 -13.14 -13.13
CA ASN A 109 17.64 -11.86 -13.87
C ASN A 109 16.44 -10.98 -13.48
N GLY A 110 15.83 -11.25 -12.33
CA GLY A 110 14.73 -10.50 -11.75
C GLY A 110 15.21 -9.67 -10.57
N SER A 111 14.74 -8.43 -10.50
CA SER A 111 14.92 -7.56 -9.33
C SER A 111 13.62 -7.47 -8.55
N CYS A 112 13.70 -7.62 -7.23
CA CYS A 112 12.56 -7.42 -6.35
C CYS A 112 12.25 -5.92 -6.25
N VAL A 113 10.98 -5.56 -6.39
CA VAL A 113 10.46 -4.22 -6.13
C VAL A 113 9.22 -4.30 -5.23
N ALA A 114 9.07 -3.35 -4.30
CA ALA A 114 7.88 -3.25 -3.48
C ALA A 114 6.64 -2.91 -4.35
N ASP A 115 5.49 -3.46 -4.00
CA ASP A 115 4.23 -3.27 -4.74
C ASP A 115 3.06 -2.91 -3.81
N GLY A 116 3.37 -2.31 -2.67
CA GLY A 116 2.44 -1.92 -1.62
C GLY A 116 2.59 -2.75 -0.35
N PRO A 117 1.76 -2.49 0.68
CA PRO A 117 1.88 -3.17 1.96
C PRO A 117 1.67 -4.68 1.82
N GLY A 118 2.69 -5.48 2.16
CA GLY A 118 2.59 -6.93 2.06
C GLY A 118 2.78 -7.49 0.63
N LEU A 119 3.11 -6.63 -0.35
CA LEU A 119 3.20 -7.01 -1.76
C LEU A 119 4.58 -6.68 -2.34
N LEU A 120 5.04 -7.54 -3.25
CA LEU A 120 6.25 -7.35 -4.05
C LEU A 120 6.00 -7.80 -5.48
N GLN A 121 6.84 -7.33 -6.41
CA GLN A 121 6.94 -7.82 -7.77
C GLN A 121 8.39 -8.13 -8.13
N CYS A 122 8.57 -9.06 -9.06
CA CYS A 122 9.86 -9.28 -9.71
C CYS A 122 9.81 -8.67 -11.10
N VAL A 123 10.65 -7.66 -11.33
CA VAL A 123 10.81 -7.02 -12.65
C VAL A 123 12.10 -7.50 -13.29
N CYS A 124 12.07 -7.78 -14.59
CA CYS A 124 13.26 -8.24 -15.29
C CYS A 124 14.26 -7.09 -15.48
N THR A 125 15.55 -7.40 -15.32
CA THR A 125 16.62 -6.46 -15.63
C THR A 125 16.70 -6.19 -17.13
N ASP A 126 17.32 -5.08 -17.51
CA ASP A 126 17.40 -4.65 -18.91
C ASP A 126 17.95 -5.76 -19.83
N GLY A 127 17.23 -6.00 -20.93
CA GLY A 127 17.57 -7.05 -21.90
C GLY A 127 17.00 -8.43 -21.59
N PHE A 128 16.33 -8.61 -20.45
CA PHE A 128 15.60 -9.83 -20.09
C PHE A 128 14.09 -9.59 -20.08
N HIS A 129 13.32 -10.62 -20.43
CA HIS A 129 11.86 -10.47 -20.52
C HIS A 129 11.16 -11.82 -20.36
N GLY A 130 9.83 -11.77 -20.28
CA GLY A 130 8.98 -12.96 -20.20
C GLY A 130 9.06 -13.70 -18.86
N TYR A 131 8.54 -14.92 -18.86
CA TYR A 131 8.50 -15.77 -17.67
C TYR A 131 9.93 -16.09 -17.20
N LYS A 132 10.21 -15.85 -15.90
CA LYS A 132 11.51 -16.02 -15.25
C LYS A 132 12.66 -15.15 -15.80
N CYS A 133 12.36 -14.10 -16.54
CA CYS A 133 13.38 -13.17 -17.06
C CYS A 133 14.46 -13.90 -17.88
N MET A 134 14.03 -14.69 -18.86
CA MET A 134 14.92 -15.39 -19.78
C MET A 134 15.24 -14.49 -20.98
N ARG A 135 16.38 -14.73 -21.64
CA ARG A 135 16.63 -14.17 -22.99
C ARG A 135 15.90 -15.05 -23.99
N GLN A 136 15.00 -14.49 -24.79
CA GLN A 136 14.56 -15.13 -26.03
C GLN A 136 15.53 -14.78 -27.16
#